data_AF-A0A5N6V7R3-F1
#
_entry.id   AF-A0A5N6V7R3-F1
#
_cell.length_a   1.000
_cell.length_b   1.000
_cell.length_c   1.000
_cell.angle_alpha   90.00
_cell.angle_beta   90.00
_cell.angle_gamma   90.00
#
_symmetry.space_group_name_H-M   'P 1'
#
loop_
_entity.id
_entity.type
_entity.pdbx_description
1 polymer ?
#
loop_
_entity_poly.entity_id
_entity_poly.type
_entity_poly.pdbx_seq_one_letter_code
_entity_poly.pdbx_strand_id
1 'polypeptide(L)'
;MKNTEMVFACKKCKKCFRKDSTEFEESDEYCPHCDNHFVLEAITPKPALQVEGEDARIDNRMLKDDRVRGHQERSIFNVRDAEDRLG
;
A
#
# COMPACT_ATOMS: atom_id res chain seq x y z
N MET A 1 -7.38 42.95 -0.60
CA MET A 1 -8.14 42.17 -1.59
C MET A 1 -7.50 40.79 -1.64
N LYS A 2 -8.19 39.74 -1.20
CA LYS A 2 -7.65 38.38 -1.25
C LYS A 2 -7.87 37.86 -2.67
N ASN A 3 -6.82 37.37 -3.33
CA ASN A 3 -6.93 36.78 -4.66
C ASN A 3 -7.04 35.26 -4.49
N THR A 4 -8.16 34.69 -4.92
CA THR A 4 -8.52 33.26 -4.79
C THR A 4 -8.27 32.48 -6.08
N GLU A 5 -7.62 33.09 -7.06
CA GLU A 5 -7.17 32.39 -8.27
C GLU A 5 -6.04 31.39 -7.95
N MET A 6 -6.28 30.13 -8.30
CA MET A 6 -5.30 29.05 -8.30
C MET A 6 -4.88 28.71 -9.74
N VAL A 7 -3.61 28.33 -9.91
CA VAL A 7 -3.06 27.91 -11.20
C VAL A 7 -2.81 26.40 -11.17
N PHE A 8 -3.42 25.67 -12.09
CA PHE A 8 -3.30 24.22 -12.20
C PHE A 8 -2.65 23.81 -13.53
N ALA A 9 -2.02 22.64 -13.54
CA ALA A 9 -1.47 22.02 -14.73
C ALA A 9 -2.14 20.67 -14.98
N CYS A 10 -2.76 20.48 -16.14
CA CYS A 10 -3.43 19.23 -16.45
C CYS A 10 -2.43 18.12 -16.84
N LYS A 11 -2.57 16.93 -16.23
CA LYS A 11 -1.70 15.78 -16.53
C LYS A 11 -1.89 15.22 -17.93
N LYS A 12 -3.09 15.29 -18.51
CA LYS A 12 -3.42 14.75 -19.83
C LYS A 12 -2.95 15.66 -20.97
N CYS A 13 -3.29 16.95 -20.94
CA CYS A 13 -2.97 17.88 -22.03
C CYS A 13 -1.76 18.79 -21.76
N LYS A 14 -1.19 18.76 -20.55
CA LYS A 14 -0.04 19.58 -20.11
C LYS A 14 -0.25 21.09 -20.21
N LYS A 15 -1.49 21.54 -20.42
CA LYS A 15 -1.85 22.96 -20.43
C LYS A 15 -2.10 23.45 -19.01
N CYS A 16 -1.59 24.65 -18.73
CA CYS A 16 -1.88 25.35 -17.49
C CYS A 16 -3.19 26.13 -17.62
N PHE A 17 -4.02 26.09 -16.59
CA PHE A 17 -5.27 26.86 -16.53
C PHE A 17 -5.41 27.52 -15.15
N ARG A 18 -6.22 28.57 -15.10
CA ARG A 18 -6.52 29.30 -13.86
C ARG A 18 -7.94 28.99 -13.44
N LYS A 19 -8.15 28.82 -12.13
CA LYS A 19 -9.47 28.57 -11.56
C LYS A 19 -9.63 29.40 -10.29
N ASP A 20 -10.75 30.11 -10.18
CA ASP A 20 -11.15 30.75 -8.93
C ASP A 20 -11.56 29.67 -7.91
N SER A 21 -11.10 29.82 -6.67
CA SER A 21 -11.34 28.86 -5.58
C SER A 21 -12.47 29.27 -4.63
N THR A 22 -13.20 30.33 -4.96
CA THR A 22 -14.32 30.86 -4.14
C THR A 22 -15.55 29.98 -4.21
N GLU A 23 -15.87 29.50 -5.41
CA GLU A 23 -17.01 28.64 -5.70
C GLU A 23 -16.47 27.41 -6.44
N PHE A 24 -16.95 26.23 -6.05
CA PHE A 24 -16.51 24.95 -6.62
C PHE A 24 -17.74 24.18 -7.07
N GLU A 25 -18.03 24.21 -8.36
CA GLU A 25 -19.14 23.49 -8.99
C GLU A 25 -18.68 22.16 -9.63
N GLU A 26 -19.59 21.24 -9.94
CA GLU A 26 -19.25 19.95 -10.59
C GLU A 26 -18.53 20.14 -11.94
N SER A 27 -18.85 21.22 -12.66
CA SER A 27 -18.18 21.64 -13.90
C SER A 27 -16.67 21.88 -13.69
N ASP A 28 -16.30 22.23 -12.45
CA ASP A 28 -14.98 22.66 -12.07
C ASP A 28 -14.05 21.49 -11.80
N GLU A 29 -14.57 20.27 -11.75
CA GLU A 29 -13.77 19.07 -11.53
C GLU A 29 -12.96 18.64 -12.77
N TYR A 30 -13.24 19.26 -13.92
CA TYR A 30 -12.66 18.92 -15.21
C TYR A 30 -11.72 20.00 -15.72
N CYS A 31 -10.66 19.57 -16.41
CA CYS A 31 -9.80 20.49 -17.13
C CYS A 31 -10.53 21.09 -18.34
N PRO A 32 -10.57 22.43 -18.49
CA PRO A 32 -11.32 23.12 -19.56
C PRO A 32 -10.76 22.89 -20.97
N HIS A 33 -9.65 22.16 -21.09
CA HIS A 33 -8.98 21.92 -22.37
C HIS A 33 -9.14 20.50 -22.91
N CYS A 34 -9.47 19.52 -22.07
CA CYS A 34 -9.46 18.11 -22.49
C CYS A 34 -10.36 17.18 -21.66
N ASP A 35 -11.25 17.77 -20.85
CA ASP A 35 -12.19 17.08 -19.95
C ASP A 35 -11.53 16.04 -19.04
N ASN A 36 -10.30 16.30 -18.63
CA ASN A 36 -9.65 15.45 -17.64
C ASN A 36 -10.17 15.80 -16.25
N HIS A 37 -10.89 14.88 -15.62
CA HIS A 37 -11.26 14.95 -14.21
C HIS A 37 -10.00 14.99 -13.34
N PHE A 38 -9.83 16.04 -12.55
CA PHE A 38 -8.63 16.27 -11.75
C PHE A 38 -8.88 16.20 -10.24
N VAL A 39 -10.13 16.11 -9.82
CA VAL A 39 -10.51 15.89 -8.42
C VAL A 39 -10.43 14.39 -8.15
N LEU A 40 -9.54 13.98 -7.25
CA LEU A 40 -9.37 12.57 -6.89
C LEU A 40 -10.02 12.30 -5.55
N GLU A 41 -10.67 11.14 -5.42
CA GLU A 41 -11.20 10.69 -4.14
C GLU A 41 -10.08 10.52 -3.11
N ALA A 42 -10.34 10.96 -1.88
CA ALA A 42 -9.40 10.79 -0.78
C ALA A 42 -9.23 9.31 -0.46
N ILE A 43 -8.00 8.80 -0.61
CA ILE A 43 -7.68 7.41 -0.26
C ILE A 43 -7.52 7.32 1.26
N THR A 44 -8.33 6.48 1.91
CA THR A 44 -8.16 6.17 3.34
C THR A 44 -6.93 5.29 3.56
N PRO A 45 -5.99 5.68 4.44
CA PRO A 45 -4.84 4.84 4.74
C PRO A 45 -5.33 3.56 5.43
N LYS A 46 -5.15 2.43 4.76
CA LYS A 46 -5.43 1.12 5.35
C LYS A 46 -4.24 0.73 6.24
N PRO A 47 -4.46 0.27 7.49
CA PRO A 47 -3.37 -0.23 8.32
C PRO A 47 -2.78 -1.46 7.64
N ALA A 48 -1.59 -1.33 7.08
CA ALA A 48 -0.81 -2.43 6.53
C ALA A 48 0.31 -2.75 7.52
N LEU A 49 0.35 -3.98 8.03
CA LEU A 49 1.51 -4.48 8.76
C LEU A 49 2.61 -4.77 7.73
N GLN A 50 3.49 -3.81 7.51
CA GLN A 50 4.69 -4.01 6.71
C GLN A 50 5.76 -4.62 7.61
N VAL A 51 6.29 -5.78 7.22
CA VAL A 51 7.46 -6.36 7.86
C VAL A 51 8.67 -5.78 7.14
N GLU A 52 9.39 -4.87 7.79
CA GLU A 52 10.66 -4.36 7.26
C GLU A 52 11.70 -5.47 7.32
N GLY A 53 11.98 -6.09 6.17
CA GLY A 53 13.11 -6.98 6.00
C GLY A 53 14.33 -6.17 5.56
N GLU A 54 15.43 -6.24 6.31
CA GLU A 54 16.73 -5.76 5.84
C GLU A 54 17.21 -6.56 4.61
N ASP A 55 18.36 -6.19 4.03
CA ASP A 55 18.93 -6.89 2.87
C ASP A 55 19.04 -8.41 3.17
N ALA A 56 18.34 -9.21 2.36
CA ALA A 56 18.27 -10.66 2.43
C ALA A 56 19.65 -11.36 2.43
N ARG A 57 20.71 -10.70 1.97
CA ARG A 57 22.09 -11.20 2.00
C ARG A 57 22.78 -11.02 3.34
N ILE A 58 22.34 -10.04 4.12
CA ILE A 58 22.85 -9.72 5.46
C ILE A 58 22.05 -10.49 6.51
N ASP A 59 20.72 -10.53 6.37
CA ASP A 59 19.82 -11.25 7.26
C ASP A 59 18.89 -12.19 6.49
N ASN A 60 19.15 -13.49 6.60
CA ASN A 60 18.37 -14.54 5.94
C ASN A 60 17.24 -15.10 6.82
N ARG A 61 16.99 -14.57 8.02
CA ARG A 61 15.99 -15.11 8.95
C ARG A 61 14.56 -15.06 8.41
N MET A 62 14.28 -14.14 7.49
CA MET A 62 12.99 -14.00 6.82
C MET A 62 12.86 -14.87 5.54
N LEU A 63 13.92 -15.60 5.16
CA LEU A 63 13.93 -16.49 4.01
C LEU A 63 13.82 -17.95 4.47
N LYS A 64 12.85 -18.67 3.91
CA LYS A 64 12.68 -20.10 4.15
C LYS A 64 13.61 -20.90 3.21
N ASP A 65 14.53 -21.69 3.76
CA ASP A 65 15.33 -22.66 3.01
C ASP A 65 14.72 -24.06 3.14
N ASP A 66 14.17 -24.59 2.04
CA ASP A 66 13.51 -25.90 2.00
C ASP A 66 14.49 -27.08 2.09
N ARG A 67 15.81 -26.85 2.01
CA ARG A 67 16.83 -27.92 2.15
C ARG A 67 17.15 -28.23 3.61
N VAL A 68 16.89 -27.28 4.51
CA VAL A 68 17.14 -27.47 5.94
C VAL A 68 15.97 -28.27 6.52
N ARG A 69 16.27 -29.42 7.12
CA ARG A 69 15.26 -30.24 7.78
C ARG A 69 14.67 -29.43 8.93
N GLY A 70 13.40 -29.05 8.80
CA GLY A 70 12.69 -28.31 9.83
C GLY A 70 12.70 -29.06 11.16
N HIS A 71 12.59 -28.33 12.26
CA HIS A 71 12.45 -28.93 13.58
C HIS A 71 11.21 -29.83 13.56
N GLN A 72 11.37 -31.14 13.79
CA GLN A 72 10.22 -32.02 13.93
C GLN A 72 9.37 -31.47 15.08
N GLU A 73 8.11 -31.14 14.77
CA GLU A 73 7.14 -30.76 15.80
C GLU A 73 7.01 -31.95 16.75
N ARG A 74 7.54 -31.80 17.96
CA ARG A 74 7.38 -32.78 19.03
C ARG A 74 5.95 -32.68 19.53
N SER A 75 5.01 -33.28 18.83
CA SER A 75 3.63 -33.39 19.31
C SER A 75 3.55 -34.49 20.38
N ILE A 76 2.76 -34.24 21.42
CA ILE A 76 2.35 -35.24 22.42
C ILE A 76 1.44 -36.34 21.83
N PHE A 77 0.96 -36.16 20.59
CA PHE A 77 0.07 -37.09 19.89
C PHE A 77 0.78 -37.95 18.85
N ASN A 78 2.11 -38.04 18.88
CA ASN A 78 2.83 -38.98 18.03
C ASN A 78 2.54 -40.41 18.48
N VAL A 79 1.65 -41.09 17.74
CA VAL A 79 1.21 -42.48 17.98
C VAL A 79 2.39 -43.46 18.04
N ARG A 80 3.54 -43.10 17.45
CA ARG A 80 4.77 -43.91 17.47
C ARG A 80 5.59 -43.82 18.76
N ASP A 81 5.48 -42.73 19.52
CA ASP A 81 6.24 -42.50 20.77
C ASP A 81 5.37 -42.63 22.03
N ALA A 82 4.10 -43.07 21.87
CA ALA A 82 3.15 -43.18 22.98
C ALA A 82 3.51 -44.32 23.95
N GLU A 83 4.10 -45.40 23.43
CA GLU A 83 4.46 -46.59 24.22
C GLU A 83 5.60 -46.31 25.22
N ASP A 84 6.57 -45.48 24.85
CA ASP A 84 7.72 -45.12 25.72
C ASP A 84 7.37 -44.07 26.80
N ARG A 85 6.22 -43.37 26.69
CA ARG A 85 5.83 -42.29 27.61
C ARG A 85 4.69 -42.64 28.57
N LEU A 86 4.04 -43.79 28.37
CA LEU A 86 2.93 -44.28 29.19
C LEU A 86 3.35 -45.44 30.12
N GLY A 87 4.65 -45.59 30.35
CA GLY A 87 5.19 -46.48 31.39
C GLY A 87 4.72 -46.09 32.79
#